data_AF-A0A818KWD3-F1
#
_entry.id   AF-A0A818KWD3-F1
#
_cell.length_a   1.000
_cell.length_b   1.000
_cell.length_c   1.000
_cell.angle_alpha   90.00
_cell.angle_beta   90.00
_cell.angle_gamma   90.00
#
_symmetry.space_group_name_H-M   'P 1'
#
loop_
_entity.id
_entity.type
_entity.pdbx_description
1 polymer ?
#
loop_
_entity_poly.entity_id
_entity_poly.type
_entity_poly.pdbx_seq_one_letter_code
_entity_poly.pdbx_strand_id
1 'polypeptide(L)'
;MADEIQKIKKDIALNNAVIFIGTDVSMYTTNFEQEVSHWKGLLKHGLQQCYRSGSIGDEEFEDFNDIFHSDAAQIDDYLLAANQIKHYFQIENNKTEPDPYTTWLRETIGSLEVKKPELIKAIGELECPILTTNYDSLLEDILNKKSLTWNEYYANDIDDLLENLQKYILHVHGYIEDTDSIIFSSHDYDRLLDNEFAQSKLRVFMETKTLLFIGYDAGISDLKFSNLLKL
;
A
#
# COMPACT_ATOMS: atom_id res chain seq x y z
N MET A 1 -26.70 0.45 9.66
CA MET A 1 -26.38 1.36 8.53
C MET A 1 -26.75 2.82 8.77
N ALA A 2 -28.02 3.21 8.96
CA ALA A 2 -28.36 4.65 9.11
C ALA A 2 -27.68 5.32 10.33
N ASP A 3 -27.70 4.64 11.49
CA ASP A 3 -27.08 5.13 12.72
C ASP A 3 -25.53 5.16 12.64
N GLU A 4 -24.94 4.21 11.94
CA GLU A 4 -23.48 4.13 11.70
C GLU A 4 -23.00 5.27 10.81
N ILE A 5 -23.74 5.57 9.73
CA ILE A 5 -23.45 6.70 8.85
C ILE A 5 -23.57 8.01 9.63
N GLN A 6 -24.58 8.15 10.49
CA GLN A 6 -24.75 9.35 11.31
C GLN A 6 -23.61 9.52 12.32
N LYS A 7 -23.14 8.42 12.93
CA LYS A 7 -21.94 8.42 13.80
C LYS A 7 -20.70 8.84 13.02
N ILE A 8 -20.42 8.24 11.87
CA ILE A 8 -19.25 8.58 11.03
C ILE A 8 -19.29 10.06 10.63
N LYS A 9 -20.44 10.58 10.19
CA LYS A 9 -20.59 12.01 9.87
C LYS A 9 -20.28 12.91 11.06
N LYS A 10 -20.72 12.53 12.25
CA LYS A 10 -20.42 13.26 13.49
C LYS A 10 -18.92 13.22 13.79
N ASP A 11 -18.28 12.06 13.67
CA ASP A 11 -16.86 11.90 13.97
C ASP A 11 -15.99 12.68 12.97
N ILE A 12 -16.35 12.68 11.68
CA ILE A 12 -15.72 13.53 10.65
C ILE A 12 -15.85 15.00 11.03
N ALA A 13 -17.07 15.48 11.34
CA ALA A 13 -17.30 16.88 11.71
C ALA A 13 -16.57 17.33 12.99
N LEU A 14 -16.14 16.38 13.83
CA LEU A 14 -15.38 16.63 15.05
C LEU A 14 -13.86 16.42 14.87
N ASN A 15 -13.36 16.23 13.64
CA ASN A 15 -11.97 15.87 13.36
C ASN A 15 -11.51 14.62 14.13
N ASN A 16 -12.44 13.69 14.34
CA ASN A 16 -12.25 12.46 15.09
C ASN A 16 -12.28 11.20 14.21
N ALA A 17 -12.12 11.38 12.90
CA ALA A 17 -12.04 10.29 11.94
C ALA A 17 -10.74 10.35 11.14
N VAL A 18 -10.29 9.18 10.69
CA VAL A 18 -9.19 9.00 9.75
C VAL A 18 -9.63 8.04 8.65
N ILE A 19 -9.20 8.32 7.42
CA ILE A 19 -9.53 7.49 6.27
C ILE A 19 -8.35 6.57 5.97
N PHE A 20 -8.62 5.28 5.86
CA PHE A 20 -7.68 4.29 5.37
C PHE A 20 -8.06 3.91 3.94
N ILE A 21 -7.11 4.10 3.03
CA ILE A 21 -7.23 3.79 1.60
C ILE A 21 -6.50 2.49 1.29
N GLY A 22 -7.19 1.61 0.55
CA GLY A 22 -6.65 0.35 0.04
C GLY A 22 -6.62 0.33 -1.49
N THR A 23 -6.17 -0.79 -2.05
CA THR A 23 -5.85 -0.92 -3.47
C THR A 23 -7.06 -0.79 -4.39
N ASP A 24 -8.28 -1.04 -3.92
CA ASP A 24 -9.45 -0.96 -4.81
C ASP A 24 -9.75 0.49 -5.21
N VAL A 25 -9.27 1.48 -4.43
CA VAL A 25 -9.33 2.88 -4.84
C VAL A 25 -8.42 3.12 -6.04
N SER A 26 -7.20 2.56 -6.04
CA SER A 26 -6.29 2.63 -7.19
C SER A 26 -6.84 1.86 -8.39
N MET A 27 -7.43 0.67 -8.17
CA MET A 27 -8.11 -0.10 -9.23
C MET A 27 -9.27 0.68 -9.86
N TYR A 28 -10.15 1.26 -9.04
CA TYR A 28 -11.25 2.08 -9.55
C TYR A 28 -10.73 3.30 -10.32
N THR A 29 -9.73 3.99 -9.77
CA THR A 29 -9.14 5.22 -10.35
C THR A 29 -8.49 4.96 -11.70
N THR A 30 -7.94 3.76 -11.90
CA THR A 30 -7.36 3.30 -13.17
C THR A 30 -8.37 2.61 -14.10
N ASN A 31 -9.67 2.70 -13.79
CA ASN A 31 -10.77 2.04 -14.51
C ASN A 31 -10.64 0.51 -14.59
N PHE A 32 -9.90 -0.12 -13.67
CA PHE A 32 -9.60 -1.56 -13.68
C PHE A 32 -8.84 -2.02 -14.95
N GLU A 33 -8.21 -1.10 -15.67
CA GLU A 33 -7.48 -1.39 -16.93
C GLU A 33 -5.99 -1.68 -16.69
N GLN A 34 -5.47 -1.37 -15.51
CA GLN A 34 -4.05 -1.48 -15.17
C GLN A 34 -3.86 -2.51 -14.06
N GLU A 35 -3.59 -3.77 -14.43
CA GLU A 35 -3.53 -4.91 -13.49
C GLU A 35 -2.53 -4.68 -12.33
N VAL A 36 -1.44 -3.93 -12.57
CA VAL A 36 -0.44 -3.61 -11.53
C VAL A 36 -0.93 -2.60 -10.48
N SER A 37 -2.17 -2.09 -10.57
CA SER A 37 -2.74 -1.15 -9.59
C SER A 37 -3.14 -1.79 -8.26
N HIS A 38 -2.98 -3.12 -8.14
CA HIS A 38 -3.21 -3.85 -6.90
C HIS A 38 -2.13 -4.92 -6.71
N TRP A 39 -1.92 -5.34 -5.47
CA TRP A 39 -0.74 -6.15 -5.14
C TRP A 39 -0.69 -7.50 -5.84
N LYS A 40 -1.84 -8.19 -5.97
CA LYS A 40 -1.92 -9.47 -6.69
C LYS A 40 -1.45 -9.33 -8.14
N GLY A 41 -1.90 -8.29 -8.84
CA GLY A 41 -1.48 -8.03 -10.21
C GLY A 41 -0.01 -7.60 -10.31
N LEU A 42 0.47 -6.80 -9.36
CA LEU A 42 1.89 -6.44 -9.27
C LEU A 42 2.78 -7.69 -9.07
N LEU A 43 2.39 -8.62 -8.19
CA LEU A 43 3.12 -9.86 -7.97
C LEU A 43 3.11 -10.77 -9.21
N LYS A 44 1.97 -10.93 -9.87
CA LYS A 44 1.89 -11.66 -11.15
C LYS A 44 2.86 -11.08 -12.18
N HIS A 45 2.91 -9.76 -12.30
CA HIS A 45 3.84 -9.08 -13.20
C HIS A 45 5.31 -9.34 -12.81
N GLY A 46 5.66 -9.25 -11.52
CA GLY A 46 7.01 -9.53 -11.03
C GLY A 46 7.43 -10.99 -11.26
N LEU A 47 6.56 -11.96 -10.97
CA LEU A 47 6.81 -13.38 -11.23
C LEU A 47 7.00 -13.67 -12.71
N GLN A 48 6.25 -13.01 -13.59
CA GLN A 48 6.45 -13.13 -15.02
C GLN A 48 7.85 -12.67 -15.46
N GLN A 49 8.43 -11.65 -14.80
CA GLN A 49 9.82 -11.27 -15.05
C GLN A 49 10.80 -12.31 -14.53
N CYS A 50 10.57 -12.85 -13.34
CA CYS A 50 11.38 -13.93 -12.78
C CYS A 50 11.39 -15.15 -13.72
N TYR A 51 10.25 -15.48 -14.31
CA TYR A 51 10.12 -16.57 -15.27
C TYR A 51 10.87 -16.27 -16.58
N ARG A 52 10.67 -15.08 -17.16
CA ARG A 52 11.36 -14.67 -18.40
C ARG A 52 12.87 -14.59 -18.28
N SER A 53 13.39 -14.28 -17.09
CA SER A 53 14.83 -14.27 -16.81
C SER A 53 15.41 -15.66 -16.56
N GLY A 54 14.56 -16.68 -16.38
CA GLY A 54 14.97 -18.03 -15.98
C GLY A 54 15.28 -18.15 -14.49
N SER A 55 14.88 -17.17 -13.66
CA SER A 55 15.05 -17.21 -12.20
C SER A 55 14.09 -18.19 -11.51
N ILE A 56 12.97 -18.52 -12.15
CA ILE A 56 12.04 -19.58 -11.74
C ILE A 56 11.73 -20.48 -12.93
N GLY A 57 11.46 -21.76 -12.67
CA GLY A 57 11.13 -22.76 -13.70
C GLY A 57 9.65 -22.76 -14.09
N ASP A 58 9.30 -23.60 -15.08
CA ASP A 58 7.92 -23.75 -15.55
C ASP A 58 6.97 -24.20 -14.42
N GLU A 59 7.35 -25.24 -13.67
CA GLU A 59 6.55 -25.81 -12.55
C GLU A 59 6.24 -24.75 -11.48
N GLU A 60 7.26 -24.02 -11.02
CA GLU A 60 7.08 -22.97 -10.00
C GLU A 60 6.22 -21.81 -10.51
N PHE A 61 6.37 -21.42 -11.78
CA PHE A 61 5.55 -20.38 -12.38
C PHE A 61 4.09 -20.82 -12.57
N GLU A 62 3.85 -22.09 -12.93
CA GLU A 62 2.52 -22.68 -13.00
C GLU A 62 1.86 -22.73 -11.61
N ASP A 63 2.59 -23.13 -10.57
CA ASP A 63 2.09 -23.17 -9.18
C ASP A 63 1.60 -21.78 -8.72
N PHE A 64 2.41 -20.73 -8.90
CA PHE A 64 1.98 -19.38 -8.55
C PHE A 64 0.78 -18.91 -9.36
N ASN A 65 0.72 -19.25 -10.64
CA ASN A 65 -0.43 -18.93 -11.47
C ASN A 65 -1.68 -19.62 -10.95
N ASP A 66 -1.63 -20.92 -10.64
CA ASP A 66 -2.78 -21.66 -10.12
C ASP A 66 -3.27 -21.09 -8.79
N ILE A 67 -2.35 -20.80 -7.87
CA ILE A 67 -2.66 -20.16 -6.59
C ILE A 67 -3.39 -18.83 -6.82
N PHE A 68 -2.86 -17.97 -7.69
CA PHE A 68 -3.46 -16.66 -7.97
C PHE A 68 -4.66 -16.69 -8.92
N HIS A 69 -4.96 -17.79 -9.60
CA HIS A 69 -6.24 -17.95 -10.31
C HIS A 69 -7.34 -18.43 -9.38
N SER A 70 -6.99 -19.08 -8.27
CA SER A 70 -7.94 -19.44 -7.23
C SER A 70 -8.28 -18.26 -6.30
N ASP A 71 -9.46 -18.32 -5.67
CA ASP A 71 -9.81 -17.48 -4.53
C ASP A 71 -9.23 -18.03 -3.20
N ALA A 72 -8.34 -19.03 -3.26
CA ALA A 72 -7.80 -19.72 -2.09
C ALA A 72 -6.47 -19.15 -1.59
N ALA A 73 -5.82 -18.26 -2.35
CA ALA A 73 -4.52 -17.70 -2.01
C ALA A 73 -4.53 -17.04 -0.61
N GLN A 74 -3.61 -17.48 0.25
CA GLN A 74 -3.40 -16.98 1.61
C GLN A 74 -2.23 -16.00 1.66
N ILE A 75 -2.11 -15.23 2.74
CA ILE A 75 -1.05 -14.22 2.90
C ILE A 75 0.36 -14.79 2.68
N ASP A 76 0.61 -16.03 3.12
CA ASP A 76 1.91 -16.69 2.99
C ASP A 76 2.27 -16.93 1.51
N ASP A 77 1.29 -17.20 0.65
CA ASP A 77 1.50 -17.36 -0.79
C ASP A 77 1.93 -16.03 -1.44
N TYR A 78 1.30 -14.93 -1.03
CA TYR A 78 1.68 -13.60 -1.50
C TYR A 78 3.09 -13.21 -1.02
N LEU A 79 3.42 -13.50 0.24
CA LEU A 79 4.74 -13.23 0.80
C LEU A 79 5.82 -14.09 0.14
N LEU A 80 5.52 -15.36 -0.16
CA LEU A 80 6.42 -16.24 -0.89
C LEU A 80 6.73 -15.67 -2.29
N ALA A 81 5.70 -15.25 -3.04
CA ALA A 81 5.87 -14.59 -4.33
C ALA A 81 6.68 -13.28 -4.21
N ALA A 82 6.39 -12.45 -3.21
CA ALA A 82 7.09 -11.19 -2.98
C ALA A 82 8.58 -11.41 -2.67
N ASN A 83 8.89 -12.41 -1.85
CA ASN A 83 10.27 -12.81 -1.52
C ASN A 83 11.02 -13.28 -2.77
N GLN A 84 10.38 -14.10 -3.61
CA GLN A 84 10.98 -14.59 -4.85
C GLN A 84 11.31 -13.44 -5.81
N ILE A 85 10.38 -12.49 -5.98
CA ILE A 85 10.59 -11.31 -6.81
C ILE A 85 11.73 -10.44 -6.27
N LYS A 86 11.72 -10.18 -4.95
CA LYS A 86 12.77 -9.37 -4.32
C LYS A 86 14.15 -10.01 -4.47
N HIS A 87 14.23 -11.33 -4.30
CA HIS A 87 15.47 -12.10 -4.48
C HIS A 87 15.99 -12.01 -5.92
N TYR A 88 15.11 -12.17 -6.92
CA TYR A 88 15.45 -12.00 -8.33
C TYR A 88 16.10 -10.63 -8.59
N PHE A 89 15.44 -9.54 -8.17
CA PHE A 89 15.99 -8.20 -8.41
C PHE A 89 17.26 -7.90 -7.60
N GLN A 90 17.44 -8.49 -6.41
CA GLN A 90 18.69 -8.39 -5.65
C GLN A 90 19.87 -9.04 -6.40
N ILE A 91 19.65 -10.18 -7.05
CA ILE A 91 20.67 -10.83 -7.89
C ILE A 91 21.01 -9.95 -9.10
N GLU A 92 20.00 -9.33 -9.72
CA GLU A 92 20.19 -8.42 -10.85
C GLU A 92 20.88 -7.11 -10.46
N ASN A 93 20.66 -6.59 -9.25
CA ASN A 93 21.27 -5.34 -8.78
C ASN A 93 22.81 -5.38 -8.76
N ASN A 94 23.42 -6.57 -8.59
CA ASN A 94 24.87 -6.73 -8.73
C ASN A 94 25.40 -6.46 -10.16
N LYS A 95 24.54 -6.12 -11.12
CA LYS A 95 24.86 -6.01 -12.54
C LYS A 95 24.62 -4.61 -13.14
N THR A 96 23.85 -3.72 -12.50
CA THR A 96 23.43 -2.44 -13.13
C THR A 96 23.04 -1.34 -12.12
N GLU A 97 23.34 -0.09 -12.49
CA GLU A 97 22.79 1.14 -11.89
C GLU A 97 21.90 1.85 -12.93
N PRO A 98 20.67 2.30 -12.60
CA PRO A 98 20.04 2.31 -11.27
C PRO A 98 19.51 0.94 -10.82
N ASP A 99 19.15 0.82 -9.53
CA ASP A 99 18.56 -0.38 -8.91
C ASP A 99 17.39 -0.95 -9.75
N PRO A 100 17.50 -2.19 -10.26
CA PRO A 100 16.48 -2.82 -11.08
C PRO A 100 15.11 -2.95 -10.39
N TYR A 101 15.10 -3.17 -9.07
CA TYR A 101 13.86 -3.27 -8.30
C TYR A 101 13.10 -1.93 -8.29
N THR A 102 13.82 -0.84 -7.99
CA THR A 102 13.29 0.53 -8.04
C THR A 102 12.79 0.89 -9.44
N THR A 103 13.55 0.53 -10.48
CA THR A 103 13.15 0.77 -11.87
C THR A 103 11.85 0.03 -12.19
N TRP A 104 11.75 -1.25 -11.85
CA TRP A 104 10.54 -2.04 -12.06
C TRP A 104 9.32 -1.45 -11.37
N LEU A 105 9.45 -1.04 -10.11
CA LEU A 105 8.34 -0.41 -9.38
C LEU A 105 7.89 0.89 -10.04
N ARG A 106 8.84 1.75 -10.43
CA ARG A 106 8.54 3.04 -11.09
C ARG A 106 7.83 2.83 -12.43
N GLU A 107 8.26 1.84 -13.23
CA GLU A 107 7.66 1.52 -14.53
C GLU A 107 6.31 0.80 -14.43
N THR A 108 5.97 0.25 -13.25
CA THR A 108 4.69 -0.44 -13.01
C THR A 108 3.76 0.39 -12.15
N ILE A 109 3.74 0.14 -10.83
CA ILE A 109 2.82 0.81 -9.91
C ILE A 109 3.11 2.32 -9.77
N GLY A 110 4.32 2.76 -10.12
CA GLY A 110 4.67 4.18 -10.19
C GLY A 110 4.25 4.93 -11.44
N SER A 111 3.79 4.22 -12.47
CA SER A 111 3.40 4.80 -13.76
C SER A 111 1.90 4.63 -14.02
N LEU A 112 1.10 4.52 -12.95
CA LEU A 112 -0.35 4.37 -13.09
C LEU A 112 -0.99 5.62 -13.67
N GLU A 113 -1.87 5.45 -14.65
CA GLU A 113 -2.61 6.56 -15.25
C GLU A 113 -4.00 6.74 -14.63
N VAL A 114 -4.33 7.96 -14.24
CA VAL A 114 -5.67 8.33 -13.76
C VAL A 114 -6.68 8.25 -14.91
N LYS A 115 -7.74 7.47 -14.74
CA LYS A 115 -8.90 7.39 -15.65
C LYS A 115 -10.21 7.88 -15.01
N LYS A 116 -10.38 7.67 -13.70
CA LYS A 116 -11.59 7.97 -12.92
C LYS A 116 -11.26 8.66 -11.59
N PRO A 117 -11.07 9.99 -11.58
CA PRO A 117 -10.64 10.71 -10.38
C PRO A 117 -11.75 10.93 -9.34
N GLU A 118 -13.00 10.58 -9.63
CA GLU A 118 -14.17 11.03 -8.87
C GLU A 118 -14.18 10.48 -7.44
N LEU A 119 -13.77 9.23 -7.24
CA LEU A 119 -13.74 8.62 -5.92
C LEU A 119 -12.72 9.31 -5.01
N ILE A 120 -11.50 9.53 -5.51
CA ILE A 120 -10.46 10.22 -4.75
C ILE A 120 -10.87 11.67 -4.45
N LYS A 121 -11.50 12.37 -5.39
CA LYS A 121 -12.05 13.72 -5.15
C LYS A 121 -13.08 13.72 -4.01
N ALA A 122 -14.05 12.79 -4.04
CA ALA A 122 -15.07 12.67 -2.98
C ALA A 122 -14.46 12.33 -1.62
N ILE A 123 -13.39 11.52 -1.58
CA ILE A 123 -12.63 11.24 -0.36
C ILE A 123 -11.96 12.52 0.16
N GLY A 124 -11.39 13.33 -0.73
CA GLY A 124 -10.77 14.62 -0.38
C GLY A 124 -11.74 15.61 0.26
N GLU A 125 -13.01 15.62 -0.17
CA GLU A 125 -14.08 16.48 0.39
C GLU A 125 -14.43 16.16 1.85
N LEU A 126 -14.02 15.00 2.37
CA LEU A 126 -14.23 14.63 3.77
C LEU A 126 -13.26 15.37 4.72
N GLU A 127 -12.22 16.01 4.18
CA GLU A 127 -11.22 16.80 4.92
C GLU A 127 -10.61 16.06 6.13
N CYS A 128 -10.58 14.73 6.07
CA CYS A 128 -9.96 13.90 7.10
C CYS A 128 -8.48 13.63 6.77
N PRO A 129 -7.64 13.32 7.78
CA PRO A 129 -6.37 12.64 7.57
C PRO A 129 -6.54 11.39 6.70
N ILE A 130 -5.61 11.16 5.78
CA ILE A 130 -5.61 10.02 4.86
C ILE A 130 -4.36 9.17 5.11
N LEU A 131 -4.58 7.90 5.40
CA LEU A 131 -3.56 6.86 5.45
C LEU A 131 -3.80 5.89 4.29
N THR A 132 -2.73 5.36 3.73
CA THR A 132 -2.81 4.39 2.64
C THR A 132 -1.77 3.28 2.80
N THR A 133 -2.13 2.09 2.32
CA THR A 133 -1.20 0.96 2.17
C THR A 133 -0.74 0.77 0.72
N ASN A 134 -1.18 1.66 -0.17
CA ASN A 134 -0.81 1.66 -1.59
C ASN A 134 0.54 2.36 -1.78
N TYR A 135 1.30 1.92 -2.79
CA TYR A 135 2.60 2.50 -3.12
C TYR A 135 2.50 3.65 -4.12
N ASP A 136 1.45 3.68 -4.94
CA ASP A 136 1.25 4.64 -6.04
C ASP A 136 1.03 6.10 -5.58
N SER A 137 1.09 7.03 -6.53
CA SER A 137 0.92 8.48 -6.33
C SER A 137 -0.47 9.03 -6.67
N LEU A 138 -1.48 8.16 -6.90
CA LEU A 138 -2.77 8.61 -7.45
C LEU A 138 -3.50 9.56 -6.50
N LEU A 139 -3.32 9.40 -5.19
CA LEU A 139 -3.91 10.29 -4.18
C LEU A 139 -3.26 11.69 -4.24
N GLU A 140 -1.93 11.75 -4.31
CA GLU A 140 -1.13 12.96 -4.44
C GLU A 140 -1.50 13.71 -5.72
N ASP A 141 -1.54 13.00 -6.84
CA ASP A 141 -1.78 13.56 -8.18
C ASP A 141 -3.16 14.24 -8.29
N ILE A 142 -4.17 13.69 -7.61
CA ILE A 142 -5.55 14.20 -7.66
C ILE A 142 -5.83 15.21 -6.55
N LEU A 143 -5.33 14.99 -5.33
CA LEU A 143 -5.61 15.84 -4.16
C LEU A 143 -4.60 16.97 -3.99
N ASN A 144 -3.47 16.94 -4.70
CA ASN A 144 -2.36 17.87 -4.57
C ASN A 144 -1.88 18.00 -3.10
N LYS A 145 -1.81 16.85 -2.42
CA LYS A 145 -1.28 16.72 -1.05
C LYS A 145 0.16 16.23 -1.10
N LYS A 146 0.89 16.46 -0.02
CA LYS A 146 2.25 15.92 0.13
C LYS A 146 2.17 14.47 0.60
N SER A 147 3.10 13.63 0.18
CA SER A 147 3.28 12.30 0.75
C SER A 147 4.08 12.39 2.06
N LEU A 148 3.88 11.42 2.94
CA LEU A 148 4.72 11.15 4.10
C LEU A 148 4.85 9.64 4.25
N THR A 149 6.07 9.12 4.29
CA THR A 149 6.27 7.69 4.57
C THR A 149 6.21 7.42 6.07
N TRP A 150 6.00 6.15 6.43
CA TRP A 150 6.10 5.72 7.82
C TRP A 150 7.44 6.13 8.45
N ASN A 151 8.56 5.95 7.74
CA ASN A 151 9.89 6.28 8.23
C ASN A 151 10.03 7.78 8.54
N GLU A 152 9.55 8.65 7.64
CA GLU A 152 9.56 10.10 7.84
C GLU A 152 8.65 10.55 8.99
N TYR A 153 7.48 9.91 9.13
CA TYR A 153 6.55 10.18 10.22
C TYR A 153 7.16 9.84 11.59
N TYR A 154 8.01 8.81 11.67
CA TYR A 154 8.62 8.39 12.93
C TYR A 154 9.94 9.10 13.25
N ALA A 155 10.74 9.45 12.23
CA ALA A 155 12.05 10.08 12.42
C ALA A 155 11.97 11.53 12.94
N ASN A 156 10.82 12.17 12.77
CA ASN A 156 10.62 13.55 13.19
C ASN A 156 9.78 13.58 14.49
N ASP A 157 10.11 14.47 15.43
CA ASP A 157 9.30 14.79 16.62
C ASP A 157 8.04 15.54 16.18
N ILE A 158 7.10 14.80 15.64
CA ILE A 158 5.94 15.36 14.98
C ILE A 158 4.70 15.27 15.86
N ASP A 159 4.63 16.12 16.87
CA ASP A 159 3.33 16.52 17.41
C ASP A 159 2.63 17.52 16.46
N ASP A 160 3.39 18.27 15.66
CA ASP A 160 2.89 19.32 14.74
C ASP A 160 2.26 18.81 13.41
N LEU A 161 2.60 17.61 12.91
CA LEU A 161 1.90 17.03 11.74
C LEU A 161 0.58 16.41 12.16
N LEU A 162 0.35 15.95 13.39
CA LEU A 162 -0.97 15.45 13.76
C LEU A 162 -2.05 16.54 13.55
N GLU A 163 -1.72 17.79 13.87
CA GLU A 163 -2.56 18.96 13.58
C GLU A 163 -2.59 19.36 12.09
N ASN A 164 -1.61 18.92 11.29
CA ASN A 164 -1.48 19.21 9.86
C ASN A 164 -1.66 17.98 8.94
N LEU A 165 -2.13 16.83 9.46
CA LEU A 165 -2.21 15.57 8.69
C LEU A 165 -3.14 15.71 7.50
N GLN A 166 -4.08 16.66 7.54
CA GLN A 166 -4.92 17.00 6.39
C GLN A 166 -4.13 17.49 5.17
N LYS A 167 -2.87 17.93 5.32
CA LYS A 167 -1.98 18.35 4.21
C LYS A 167 -1.16 17.18 3.64
N TYR A 168 -1.14 16.05 4.34
CA TYR A 168 -0.32 14.90 4.00
C TYR A 168 -1.18 13.67 3.69
N ILE A 169 -0.59 12.74 2.94
CA ILE A 169 -1.06 11.36 2.79
C ILE A 169 0.02 10.48 3.41
N LEU A 170 -0.35 9.71 4.43
CA LEU A 170 0.59 8.85 5.14
C LEU A 170 0.62 7.46 4.47
N HIS A 171 1.75 7.13 3.85
CA HIS A 171 2.02 5.84 3.22
C HIS A 171 2.61 4.85 4.22
N VAL A 172 1.74 4.01 4.77
CA VAL A 172 2.08 3.07 5.82
C VAL A 172 2.97 1.93 5.32
N HIS A 173 2.83 1.54 4.04
CA HIS A 173 3.70 0.56 3.40
C HIS A 173 4.74 1.18 2.47
N GLY A 174 5.03 2.47 2.65
CA GLY A 174 5.98 3.20 1.82
C GLY A 174 5.37 3.73 0.52
N TYR A 175 6.15 4.57 -0.15
CA TYR A 175 5.71 5.40 -1.27
C TYR A 175 6.65 5.26 -2.46
N ILE A 176 6.11 5.34 -3.68
CA ILE A 176 6.89 5.07 -4.88
C ILE A 176 8.06 6.03 -5.12
N GLU A 177 7.96 7.30 -4.71
CA GLU A 177 9.09 8.23 -4.85
C GLU A 177 10.21 7.98 -3.82
N ASP A 178 9.94 7.19 -2.78
CA ASP A 178 10.90 6.72 -1.78
C ASP A 178 10.86 5.18 -1.72
N THR A 179 11.41 4.53 -2.75
CA THR A 179 11.32 3.07 -2.93
C THR A 179 11.96 2.26 -1.81
N ASP A 180 12.90 2.84 -1.05
CA ASP A 180 13.51 2.21 0.12
C ASP A 180 12.53 2.09 1.30
N SER A 181 11.50 2.95 1.35
CA SER A 181 10.43 2.88 2.35
C SER A 181 9.43 1.75 2.09
N ILE A 182 9.44 1.14 0.89
CA ILE A 182 8.40 0.18 0.48
C ILE A 182 8.47 -1.10 1.32
N ILE A 183 7.31 -1.50 1.84
CA ILE A 183 7.09 -2.76 2.53
C ILE A 183 6.48 -3.76 1.55
N PHE A 184 7.32 -4.64 1.00
CA PHE A 184 6.94 -5.57 -0.08
C PHE A 184 7.17 -7.04 0.28
N SER A 185 8.36 -7.36 0.77
CA SER A 185 8.79 -8.73 1.12
C SER A 185 8.62 -9.01 2.62
N SER A 186 8.71 -10.28 3.04
CA SER A 186 8.65 -10.62 4.47
C SER A 186 9.75 -9.93 5.29
N HIS A 187 10.94 -9.77 4.70
CA HIS A 187 12.03 -9.04 5.33
C HIS A 187 11.71 -7.56 5.56
N ASP A 188 10.96 -6.92 4.66
CA ASP A 188 10.53 -5.54 4.87
C ASP A 188 9.49 -5.43 5.99
N TYR A 189 8.61 -6.43 6.11
CA TYR A 189 7.69 -6.54 7.25
C TYR A 189 8.43 -6.72 8.58
N ASP A 190 9.45 -7.59 8.63
CA ASP A 190 10.28 -7.77 9.83
C ASP A 190 10.98 -6.45 10.22
N ARG A 191 11.51 -5.71 9.24
CA ARG A 191 12.11 -4.38 9.46
C ARG A 191 11.13 -3.37 10.06
N LEU A 192 9.86 -3.40 9.63
CA LEU A 192 8.80 -2.58 10.22
C LEU A 192 8.45 -3.04 11.65
N LEU A 193 8.44 -4.36 11.87
CA LEU A 193 8.15 -4.99 13.16
C LEU A 193 9.21 -4.70 14.24
N ASP A 194 10.47 -4.49 13.84
CA ASP A 194 11.56 -4.17 14.76
C ASP A 194 11.53 -2.71 15.27
N ASN A 195 10.67 -1.85 14.71
CA ASN A 195 10.53 -0.45 15.13
C ASN A 195 9.38 -0.28 16.13
N GLU A 196 9.61 -0.64 17.41
CA GLU A 196 8.56 -0.59 18.46
C GLU A 196 7.96 0.82 18.65
N PHE A 197 8.78 1.87 18.53
CA PHE A 197 8.33 3.25 18.72
C PHE A 197 7.33 3.67 17.64
N ALA A 198 7.63 3.32 16.40
CA ALA A 198 6.75 3.53 15.25
C ALA A 198 5.36 2.93 15.46
N GLN A 199 5.33 1.66 15.87
CA GLN A 199 4.10 0.92 16.10
C GLN A 199 3.26 1.57 17.20
N SER A 200 3.89 1.99 18.29
CA SER A 200 3.19 2.62 19.41
C SER A 200 2.46 3.91 18.99
N LYS A 201 3.11 4.76 18.16
CA LYS A 201 2.51 6.01 17.67
C LYS A 201 1.34 5.75 16.73
N LEU A 202 1.50 4.85 15.76
CA LEU A 202 0.44 4.50 14.81
C LEU A 202 -0.76 3.85 15.53
N ARG A 203 -0.48 2.93 16.47
CA ARG A 203 -1.49 2.25 17.28
C ARG A 203 -2.31 3.23 18.11
N VAL A 204 -1.66 4.12 18.88
CA VAL A 204 -2.36 5.14 19.69
C VAL A 204 -3.20 6.06 18.79
N PHE A 205 -2.67 6.45 17.64
CA PHE A 205 -3.42 7.25 16.67
C PHE A 205 -4.66 6.52 16.14
N MET A 206 -4.56 5.22 15.83
CA MET A 206 -5.68 4.41 15.37
C MET A 206 -6.71 4.13 16.47
N GLU A 207 -6.28 3.90 17.72
CA GLU A 207 -7.17 3.59 18.86
C GLU A 207 -8.01 4.80 19.31
N THR A 208 -7.57 6.02 19.01
CA THR A 208 -8.22 7.26 19.45
C THR A 208 -9.19 7.85 18.42
N LYS A 209 -9.27 7.27 17.22
CA LYS A 209 -10.04 7.79 16.08
C LYS A 209 -11.04 6.78 15.54
N THR A 210 -12.10 7.27 14.91
CA THR A 210 -12.96 6.44 14.07
C THR A 210 -12.24 6.15 12.75
N LEU A 211 -12.00 4.87 12.46
CA LEU A 211 -11.36 4.44 11.23
C LEU A 211 -12.39 4.24 10.11
N LEU A 212 -12.23 4.92 8.99
CA LEU A 212 -13.05 4.74 7.78
C LEU A 212 -12.23 4.04 6.69
N PHE A 213 -12.50 2.77 6.44
CA PHE A 213 -11.85 2.00 5.39
C PHE A 213 -12.55 2.19 4.05
N ILE A 214 -11.78 2.47 2.99
CA ILE A 214 -12.27 2.61 1.62
C ILE A 214 -11.35 1.84 0.68
N GLY A 215 -11.94 0.95 -0.12
CA GLY A 215 -11.22 0.12 -1.07
C GLY A 215 -10.35 -0.97 -0.44
N TYR A 216 -10.81 -1.51 0.69
CA TYR A 216 -10.28 -2.73 1.30
C TYR A 216 -11.19 -3.89 0.90
N ASP A 217 -10.63 -4.87 0.20
CA ASP A 217 -11.29 -6.15 0.02
C ASP A 217 -11.14 -6.99 1.30
N ALA A 218 -12.22 -7.65 1.71
CA ALA A 218 -12.33 -8.43 2.95
C ALA A 218 -11.45 -9.69 2.97
N GLY A 219 -10.77 -10.01 1.87
CA GLY A 219 -9.80 -11.11 1.79
C GLY A 219 -8.35 -10.68 2.06
N ILE A 220 -7.75 -9.94 1.12
CA ILE A 220 -6.30 -9.69 1.10
C ILE A 220 -5.92 -8.39 1.81
N SER A 221 -6.76 -7.35 1.68
CA SER A 221 -6.54 -6.06 2.34
C SER A 221 -6.78 -6.18 3.84
N ASP A 222 -7.73 -7.03 4.26
CA ASP A 222 -7.94 -7.42 5.67
C ASP A 222 -6.74 -8.15 6.27
N LEU A 223 -6.03 -9.01 5.53
CA LEU A 223 -4.84 -9.71 6.05
C LEU A 223 -3.65 -8.77 6.23
N LYS A 224 -3.39 -7.86 5.28
CA LYS A 224 -2.35 -6.83 5.38
C LYS A 224 -2.63 -5.84 6.51
N PHE A 225 -3.89 -5.40 6.63
CA PHE A 225 -4.32 -4.55 7.73
C PHE A 225 -4.34 -5.29 9.07
N SER A 226 -4.66 -6.59 9.11
CA SER A 226 -4.59 -7.38 10.34
C SER A 226 -3.17 -7.48 10.89
N ASN A 227 -2.17 -7.52 10.00
CA ASN A 227 -0.76 -7.43 10.41
C ASN A 227 -0.42 -6.01 10.88
N LEU A 228 -1.00 -4.97 10.28
CA LEU A 228 -0.92 -3.59 10.78
C LEU A 228 -1.57 -3.40 12.15
N LEU A 229 -2.65 -4.13 12.46
CA LEU A 229 -3.31 -4.12 13.78
C LEU A 229 -2.59 -5.00 14.83
N LYS A 230 -1.74 -5.93 14.37
CA LYS A 230 -0.84 -6.70 15.24
C LYS A 230 0.41 -5.90 15.63
N LEU A 231 0.76 -4.84 14.89
CA LEU A 231 1.63 -3.74 15.35
C LEU A 231 0.96 -3.01 16.51
#